data_AF-A0A4S5AXQ5-F1
#
_entry.id   AF-A0A4S5AXQ5-F1
#
_cell.length_a   1.000
_cell.length_b   1.000
_cell.length_c   1.000
_cell.angle_alpha   90.00
_cell.angle_beta   90.00
_cell.angle_gamma   90.00
#
_symmetry.space_group_name_H-M   'P 1'
#
loop_
_entity.id
_entity.type
_entity.pdbx_description
1 polymer ?
#
loop_
_entity_poly.entity_id
_entity_poly.type
_entity_poly.pdbx_seq_one_letter_code
_entity_poly.pdbx_strand_id
1 'polypeptide(L)' 'MSYTYKCAEFPGMEGCPASLTVATQEELWRHLELHGSLAHSEDPSAWSDDDRRQIQLIIERNSTSGSQRDEEAPM' A
#
# COMPACT_ATOMS: atom_id res chain seq x y z
N MET A 1 -6.01 8.53 11.25
CA MET A 1 -5.60 7.22 10.73
C MET A 1 -5.14 7.44 9.31
N SER A 2 -3.99 6.89 8.95
CA SER A 2 -3.48 6.92 7.59
C SER A 2 -3.30 5.49 7.12
N TYR A 3 -3.65 5.24 5.88
CA TYR A 3 -3.49 3.96 5.22
C TYR A 3 -2.21 4.02 4.40
N THR A 4 -1.33 3.05 4.63
CA THR A 4 -0.08 2.93 3.87
C THR A 4 -0.09 1.61 3.12
N TYR A 5 0.35 1.63 1.88
CA TYR A 5 0.63 0.44 1.08
C TYR A 5 2.03 0.54 0.50
N LYS A 6 2.79 -0.54 0.61
CA LYS A 6 4.11 -0.68 -0.01
C LYS A 6 4.04 -1.76 -1.07
N CYS A 7 4.30 -1.39 -2.31
CA CYS A 7 4.25 -2.34 -3.42
C CYS A 7 5.26 -3.47 -3.24
N ALA A 8 6.44 -3.18 -2.69
CA ALA A 8 7.45 -4.18 -2.35
C ALA A 8 6.98 -5.29 -1.38
N GLU A 9 5.92 -5.06 -0.61
CA GLU A 9 5.39 -6.07 0.30
C GLU A 9 4.43 -7.05 -0.37
N PHE A 10 4.02 -6.77 -1.61
CA PHE A 10 3.27 -7.71 -2.42
C PHE A 10 4.23 -8.75 -3.02
N PRO A 11 3.92 -10.06 -2.91
CA PRO A 11 4.79 -11.12 -3.40
C PRO A 11 5.05 -10.98 -4.90
N GLY A 12 6.33 -10.94 -5.29
CA GLY A 12 6.74 -10.74 -6.68
C GLY A 12 7.00 -9.29 -7.08
N MET A 13 6.70 -8.31 -6.20
CA MET A 13 6.92 -6.87 -6.45
C MET A 13 8.02 -6.26 -5.58
N GLU A 14 8.86 -7.08 -4.94
CA GLU A 14 9.93 -6.68 -3.98
C GLU A 14 10.89 -5.60 -4.51
N GLY A 15 11.04 -5.49 -5.83
CA GLY A 15 11.86 -4.47 -6.49
C GLY A 15 11.20 -3.10 -6.64
N CYS A 16 9.91 -2.95 -6.31
CA CYS A 16 9.18 -1.70 -6.52
C CYS A 16 9.36 -0.74 -5.33
N PRO A 17 9.96 0.45 -5.52
CA PRO A 17 10.18 1.41 -4.44
C PRO A 17 8.92 2.19 -4.04
N ALA A 18 7.77 1.88 -4.63
CA ALA A 18 6.54 2.63 -4.40
C ALA A 18 5.98 2.38 -2.99
N SER A 19 5.85 3.48 -2.25
CA SER A 19 5.13 3.55 -0.97
C SER A 19 4.06 4.63 -1.08
N LEU A 20 2.82 4.23 -0.89
CA LEU A 20 1.64 5.10 -0.98
C LEU A 20 1.08 5.27 0.42
N THR A 21 0.95 6.52 0.89
CA THR A 21 0.33 6.83 2.18
C THR A 21 -0.74 7.88 1.97
N VAL A 22 -1.96 7.60 2.41
CA VAL A 22 -3.14 8.46 2.23
C VAL A 22 -4.01 8.47 3.48
N ALA A 23 -4.96 9.40 3.54
CA ALA A 23 -5.87 9.53 4.68
C ALA A 23 -6.99 8.48 4.68
N THR A 24 -7.41 8.00 3.51
CA THR A 24 -8.56 7.08 3.38
C THR A 24 -8.22 5.83 2.58
N GLN A 25 -8.86 4.71 2.91
CA GLN A 25 -8.66 3.46 2.19
C GLN A 25 -9.13 3.55 0.73
N GLU A 26 -10.21 4.30 0.46
CA GLU A 26 -10.74 4.51 -0.89
C GLU A 26 -9.75 5.24 -1.80
N GLU A 27 -9.09 6.29 -1.29
CA GLU A 27 -8.02 6.96 -2.03
C GLU A 27 -6.86 6.00 -2.29
N LEU A 28 -6.49 5.18 -1.31
CA LEU A 28 -5.39 4.23 -1.45
C LEU A 28 -5.67 3.25 -2.58
N TRP A 29 -6.88 2.70 -2.64
CA TRP A 29 -7.30 1.81 -3.71
C TRP A 29 -7.20 2.47 -5.09
N ARG A 30 -7.68 3.70 -5.25
CA ARG A 30 -7.55 4.42 -6.54
C ARG A 30 -6.08 4.62 -6.93
N HIS A 31 -5.22 4.95 -5.97
CA HIS A 31 -3.78 5.09 -6.22
C HIS A 31 -3.13 3.75 -6.58
N LEU A 32 -3.59 2.65 -6.00
CA LEU A 32 -3.10 1.30 -6.31
C LEU A 32 -3.48 0.88 -7.71
N GLU A 33 -4.74 1.06 -8.09
CA GLU A 33 -5.21 0.75 -9.45
C GLU A 33 -4.43 1.56 -10.49
N LEU A 34 -4.21 2.86 -10.22
CA LEU A 34 -3.42 3.71 -11.09
C LEU A 34 -1.95 3.27 -11.15
N HIS A 35 -1.37 2.89 -10.00
CA HIS A 35 0.01 2.43 -9.92
C HIS A 35 0.23 1.11 -10.65
N GLY A 36 -0.66 0.12 -10.46
CA GLY A 36 -0.61 -1.15 -11.19
C GLY A 36 -0.67 -0.93 -12.71
N SER A 37 -1.60 -0.08 -13.15
CA SER A 37 -1.75 0.23 -14.58
C SER A 37 -0.54 0.97 -15.17
N LEU A 38 0.00 1.98 -14.47
CA LEU A 38 1.08 2.81 -15.02
C LEU A 38 2.49 2.23 -14.81
N ALA A 39 2.77 1.66 -13.64
CA ALA A 39 4.10 1.20 -13.28
C ALA A 39 4.32 -0.28 -13.63
N HIS A 40 3.27 -1.11 -13.51
CA HIS A 40 3.36 -2.55 -13.73
C HIS A 40 2.66 -3.01 -15.02
N SER A 41 1.98 -2.10 -15.74
CA SER A 41 1.16 -2.44 -16.91
C SER A 41 0.12 -3.53 -16.60
N GLU A 42 -0.32 -3.60 -15.34
CA GLU A 42 -1.35 -4.52 -14.88
C GLU A 42 -2.74 -3.94 -15.18
N ASP A 43 -3.73 -4.82 -15.34
CA ASP A 43 -5.13 -4.41 -15.41
C ASP A 43 -5.79 -4.62 -14.04
N PRO A 44 -6.15 -3.54 -13.31
CA PRO A 44 -6.75 -3.67 -11.98
C PRO A 44 -8.10 -4.39 -12.01
N SER A 45 -8.81 -4.36 -13.14
CA SER A 45 -10.07 -5.07 -13.31
C SER A 45 -9.88 -6.59 -13.43
N ALA A 46 -8.68 -7.04 -13.82
CA ALA A 46 -8.30 -8.44 -13.91
C ALA A 46 -7.69 -9.00 -12.61
N TRP A 47 -7.49 -8.18 -11.59
CA TRP A 47 -7.02 -8.65 -10.27
C TRP A 47 -8.02 -9.62 -9.66
N SER A 48 -7.50 -10.78 -9.24
CA SER A 48 -8.31 -11.81 -8.59
C SER A 48 -8.75 -11.35 -7.20
N ASP A 49 -9.79 -12.02 -6.66
CA ASP A 49 -10.18 -11.81 -5.27
C ASP A 49 -9.05 -12.08 -4.28
N ASP A 50 -8.13 -13.01 -4.59
CA ASP A 50 -6.95 -13.26 -3.75
C ASP A 50 -5.97 -12.09 -3.78
N ASP A 51 -5.68 -11.53 -4.96
CA ASP A 51 -4.81 -10.35 -5.09
C ASP A 51 -5.38 -9.17 -4.30
N ARG A 52 -6.68 -8.90 -4.45
CA ARG A 52 -7.36 -7.83 -3.73
C ARG A 52 -7.33 -8.07 -2.23
N ARG A 53 -7.51 -9.32 -1.79
CA ARG A 53 -7.42 -9.69 -0.38
C ARG A 53 -6.01 -9.51 0.17
N GLN A 54 -4.97 -9.88 -0.58
CA GLN A 54 -3.58 -9.68 -0.16
C GLN A 54 -3.25 -8.19 -0.03
N ILE A 55 -3.66 -7.38 -1.01
CA ILE A 55 -3.51 -5.92 -0.97
C ILE A 55 -4.18 -5.37 0.30
N GLN A 56 -5.41 -5.79 0.59
CA GLN A 56 -6.12 -5.36 1.80
C GLN A 56 -5.36 -5.74 3.08
N LEU A 57 -4.82 -6.96 3.17
CA LEU A 57 -4.03 -7.40 4.33
C LEU A 57 -2.78 -6.54 4.53
N ILE A 58 -2.09 -6.16 3.44
CA ILE A 58 -0.93 -5.28 3.50
C ILE A 58 -1.34 -3.88 3.98
N ILE A 59 -2.45 -3.35 3.48
CA ILE A 59 -3.00 -2.06 3.89
C ILE A 59 -3.34 -2.09 5.39
N GLU A 60 -4.05 -3.12 5.85
CA GLU A 60 -4.43 -3.26 7.26
C GLU A 60 -3.21 -3.37 8.17
N ARG A 61 -2.20 -4.17 7.78
CA ARG A 61 -0.93 -4.32 8.51
C ARG A 61 -0.18 -2.99 8.66
N ASN A 62 -0.20 -2.17 7.62
CA ASN A 62 0.50 -0.88 7.59
C ASN A 62 -0.36 0.30 8.05
N SER A 63 -1.67 0.10 8.20
CA SER A 63 -2.59 1.12 8.66
C SER A 63 -2.29 1.42 10.13
N THR A 64 -1.83 2.63 10.39
CA THR A 64 -1.40 3.04 11.72
C THR A 64 -2.61 3.62 12.46
N SER A 65 -3.21 2.82 13.34
CA SER A 65 -3.99 3.37 14.47
C SER A 65 -3.00 4.04 15.42
N GLY A 66 -2.76 5.34 15.21
CA GLY A 66 -2.09 6.24 16.14
C GLY A 66 -1.04 5.61 17.06
N SER A 67 0.17 5.40 16.56
CA SER A 67 1.36 5.35 17.40
C SER A 67 2.49 6.06 16.68
N GLN A 68 2.31 7.38 16.52
CA GLN A 68 3.45 8.28 16.52
C GLN A 68 4.14 8.11 17.88
N ARG A 69 5.31 7.48 17.87
CA ARG A 69 6.43 8.00 18.64
C ARG A 69 7.38 8.62 17.64
N ASP A 70 7.05 9.82 17.21
CA ASP A 70 8.06 10.82 16.90
C ASP A 70 8.84 11.13 18.21
N GLU A 71 10.13 11.43 18.06
CA GLU A 71 11.07 12.05 19.03
C GLU A 71 11.61 11.19 20.20
N GLU A 72 12.89 10.76 20.12
CA GLU A 72 14.07 11.49 20.64
C GLU A 72 15.37 10.69 20.43
N ALA A 73 16.46 11.42 20.12
CA ALA A 73 17.83 10.93 19.91
C ALA A 73 18.50 10.37 21.19
N PRO A 74 19.74 9.84 21.13
CA PRO A 74 20.84 10.73 21.54
C PRO A 74 22.19 10.53 20.82
N MET A 75 22.87 11.68 20.66
CA MET A 75 24.32 11.96 20.62
C MET A 75 25.13 11.55 19.38
#